data_AF-A0A1Q6M2T6-F1
#
_entry.id   AF-A0A1Q6M2T6-F1
#
_cell.length_a   1.000
_cell.length_b   1.000
_cell.length_c   1.000
_cell.angle_alpha   90.00
_cell.angle_beta   90.00
_cell.angle_gamma   90.00
#
_symmetry.space_group_name_H-M   'P 1'
#
loop_
_entity.id
_entity.type
_entity.pdbx_description
1 polymer ?
#
loop_
_entity_poly.entity_id
_entity_poly.type
_entity_poly.pdbx_seq_one_letter_code
_entity_poly.pdbx_strand_id
1 'polypeptide(L)' 'MEGKYSFERMENELDNGYIIFYTYVRNRYQLFKTSENCYTQQLLTEDLKNPLPRLTIITHKRLKEIYPYMENIEYKTSAL' A
#
# COMPACT_ATOMS: atom_id res chain seq x y z
N MET A 1 -15.20 -12.17 -12.24
CA MET A 1 -14.72 -12.20 -10.84
C MET A 1 -15.52 -11.16 -10.07
N GLU A 2 -16.68 -11.56 -9.55
CA GLU A 2 -17.45 -10.80 -8.56
C GLU A 2 -16.58 -10.56 -7.31
N GLY A 3 -16.65 -9.37 -6.72
CA GLY A 3 -16.01 -9.10 -5.43
C GLY A 3 -14.51 -8.79 -5.45
N LYS A 4 -13.92 -8.43 -6.61
CA LYS A 4 -12.55 -7.91 -6.65
C LYS A 4 -12.45 -6.66 -5.78
N TYR A 5 -11.52 -6.66 -4.83
CA TYR A 5 -11.06 -5.45 -4.15
C TYR A 5 -10.78 -4.39 -5.24
N SER A 6 -11.31 -3.18 -5.08
CA SER A 6 -11.21 -2.10 -6.07
C SER A 6 -10.26 -1.00 -5.59
N PHE A 7 -9.72 -0.23 -6.53
CA PHE A 7 -8.85 0.89 -6.19
C PHE A 7 -9.59 1.94 -5.36
N GLU A 8 -10.84 2.27 -5.74
CA GLU A 8 -11.69 3.20 -5.01
C GLU A 8 -11.94 2.77 -3.57
N ARG A 9 -12.11 1.46 -3.33
CA ARG A 9 -12.25 0.93 -1.96
C ARG A 9 -10.95 1.10 -1.18
N MET A 10 -9.81 0.80 -1.80
CA MET A 10 -8.49 1.00 -1.20
C MET A 10 -8.25 2.46 -0.82
N GLU A 11 -8.62 3.39 -1.70
CA GLU A 11 -8.52 4.83 -1.43
C GLU A 11 -9.41 5.25 -0.27
N ASN A 12 -10.67 4.79 -0.26
CA ASN A 12 -11.60 5.09 0.83
C ASN A 12 -11.08 4.57 2.18
N GLU A 13 -10.51 3.37 2.21
CA GLU A 13 -9.89 2.80 3.41
C GLU A 13 -8.67 3.64 3.84
N LEU A 14 -7.77 4.03 2.92
CA LEU A 14 -6.63 4.90 3.24
C LEU A 14 -7.07 6.29 3.74
N ASP A 15 -8.13 6.84 3.18
CA ASP A 15 -8.70 8.13 3.57
C ASP A 15 -9.32 8.09 4.96
N ASN A 16 -9.90 6.96 5.34
CA ASN A 16 -10.39 6.70 6.70
C ASN A 16 -9.29 6.31 7.69
N GLY A 17 -8.01 6.37 7.28
CA GLY A 17 -6.86 6.12 8.15
C GLY A 17 -6.54 4.63 8.36
N TYR A 18 -7.06 3.73 7.52
CA TYR A 18 -6.68 2.32 7.57
C TYR A 18 -5.24 2.14 7.09
N ILE A 19 -4.58 1.11 7.62
CA ILE A 19 -3.27 0.67 7.15
C ILE A 19 -3.48 -0.52 6.24
N ILE A 20 -2.91 -0.45 5.05
CA ILE A 20 -3.03 -1.49 4.02
C ILE A 20 -1.69 -2.21 3.88
N PHE A 21 -1.73 -3.53 3.98
CA PHE A 21 -0.60 -4.40 3.74
C PHE A 21 -0.76 -5.05 2.38
N TYR A 22 0.30 -5.06 1.59
CA TYR A 22 0.28 -5.67 0.27
C TYR A 22 1.65 -6.19 -0.11
N THR A 23 1.67 -7.12 -1.05
CA THR A 23 2.88 -7.64 -1.65
C THR A 23 3.04 -7.04 -3.03
N TYR A 24 4.24 -6.52 -3.33
CA TYR A 24 4.59 -5.98 -4.65
C TYR A 24 6.05 -6.32 -4.94
N VAL A 25 6.31 -6.89 -6.13
CA VAL A 25 7.66 -7.32 -6.55
C VAL A 25 8.35 -8.19 -5.47
N ARG A 26 7.61 -9.18 -4.95
CA ARG A 26 8.06 -10.11 -3.88
C ARG A 26 8.39 -9.49 -2.53
N ASN A 27 8.10 -8.20 -2.33
CA ASN A 27 8.30 -7.51 -1.06
C ASN A 27 6.97 -7.20 -0.39
N ARG A 28 6.90 -7.36 0.94
CA ARG A 28 5.75 -6.95 1.74
C ARG A 28 5.90 -5.48 2.14
N TYR A 29 4.86 -4.71 1.90
CA TYR A 29 4.78 -3.29 2.26
C TYR A 29 3.59 -3.03 3.18
N GLN A 30 3.71 -2.00 4.01
CA GLN A 30 2.58 -1.30 4.59
C GLN A 30 2.39 0.05 3.91
N LEU A 31 1.13 0.45 3.74
CA LEU A 31 0.70 1.70 3.13
C LEU A 31 -0.26 2.41 4.07
N PHE A 32 -0.04 3.71 4.26
CA PHE A 32 -0.96 4.57 4.98
C PHE A 32 -0.93 5.98 4.41
N LYS A 33 -2.06 6.69 4.48
CA LYS A 33 -2.16 8.07 4.01
C LYS A 33 -1.32 8.98 4.90
N THR A 34 -0.60 9.91 4.29
CA THR A 34 0.26 10.89 4.98
C THR A 34 -0.23 12.31 4.77
N SER A 35 -0.61 12.64 3.54
CA SER A 35 -1.19 13.93 3.17
C SER A 35 -2.14 13.73 1.98
N GLU A 36 -2.77 14.80 1.52
CA GLU A 36 -3.56 14.76 0.31
C GLU A 36 -2.71 14.29 -0.89
N ASN A 37 -3.20 13.29 -1.63
CA ASN A 37 -2.53 12.65 -2.75
C ASN A 37 -1.15 12.00 -2.44
N CYS A 38 -0.80 11.84 -1.17
CA CYS A 38 0.50 11.31 -0.73
C CYS A 38 0.33 10.20 0.31
N TYR A 39 1.00 9.07 0.07
CA TYR A 39 0.94 7.87 0.90
C TYR A 39 2.35 7.44 1.28
N THR A 40 2.54 7.02 2.52
CA THR A 40 3.80 6.41 2.94
C THR A 40 3.75 4.92 2.70
N GLN A 41 4.69 4.43 1.90
CA GLN A 41 4.98 3.02 1.66
C GLN A 41 6.20 2.64 2.51
N GLN A 42 6.03 1.70 3.44
CA GLN A 42 7.11 1.17 4.25
C GLN A 42 7.32 -0.32 4.00
N LEU A 43 8.57 -0.70 3.77
CA LEU A 43 8.99 -2.08 3.57
C LEU A 43 8.97 -2.86 4.89
N LEU A 44 8.40 -4.06 4.88
CA LEU A 44 8.28 -4.92 6.06
C LEU A 44 9.20 -6.15 6.01
N THR A 45 9.44 -6.71 4.83
CA THR A 45 10.31 -7.88 4.64
C THR A 45 11.46 -7.50 3.71
N GLU A 46 12.69 -7.73 4.15
CA GLU A 46 13.89 -7.49 3.35
C GLU A 46 14.42 -8.82 2.80
N ASP A 47 14.33 -9.02 1.48
CA ASP A 47 15.08 -10.07 0.79
C ASP A 47 16.40 -9.46 0.29
N LEU A 48 17.47 -9.68 1.06
CA LEU A 48 18.74 -8.98 0.91
C LEU A 48 19.57 -9.53 -0.26
N LYS A 49 19.26 -9.02 -1.46
CA LYS A 49 20.23 -8.85 -2.55
C LYS A 49 20.40 -7.40 -3.03
N ASN A 50 19.45 -6.50 -2.75
CA ASN A 50 19.48 -5.09 -3.16
C ASN A 50 18.86 -4.19 -2.08
N PRO A 51 19.55 -3.14 -1.58
CA PRO A 51 18.99 -2.23 -0.57
C PRO A 51 17.88 -1.36 -1.17
N LEU A 52 16.63 -1.75 -0.96
CA LEU A 52 15.46 -0.93 -1.27
C LEU A 52 15.22 0.12 -0.17
N PRO A 53 14.68 1.30 -0.49
CA PRO A 53 14.30 2.28 0.53
C PRO A 53 13.27 1.69 1.48
N ARG A 54 13.56 1.69 2.78
CA ARG A 54 12.67 1.15 3.81
C ARG A 54 11.39 1.96 3.96
N LEU A 55 11.44 3.25 3.64
CA LEU A 55 10.31 4.18 3.71
C LEU A 55 10.35 5.08 2.48
N THR A 56 9.25 5.16 1.75
CA THR A 56 9.09 5.99 0.55
C THR A 56 7.74 6.67 0.58
N ILE A 57 7.67 7.95 0.21
CA ILE A 57 6.39 8.62 -0.03
C ILE A 57 6.05 8.44 -1.51
N ILE A 58 4.87 7.89 -1.79
CA ILE A 58 4.35 7.72 -3.14
C ILE A 58 3.13 8.61 -3.36
N THR A 59 2.97 9.08 -4.59
CA THR A 59 1.82 9.88 -4.99
C THR A 59 0.62 9.00 -5.33
N HIS A 60 -0.58 9.57 -5.34
CA HIS A 60 -1.80 8.92 -5.83
C HIS A 60 -1.62 8.32 -7.23
N LYS A 61 -0.99 9.07 -8.16
CA LYS A 61 -0.69 8.56 -9.50
C LYS A 61 0.14 7.28 -9.46
N ARG A 62 1.20 7.27 -8.65
CA ARG A 62 2.07 6.10 -8.50
C ARG A 62 1.32 4.93 -7.88
N LEU A 63 0.50 5.19 -6.87
CA LEU A 63 -0.32 4.16 -6.21
C LEU A 63 -1.27 3.49 -7.21
N LYS A 64 -1.92 4.28 -8.07
CA LYS A 64 -2.80 3.79 -9.15
C LYS A 64 -2.05 2.96 -10.20
N GLU A 65 -0.81 3.32 -10.52
CA GLU A 65 0.03 2.55 -11.47
C GLU A 65 0.42 1.17 -10.91
N ILE A 66 0.75 1.07 -9.62
CA ILE A 66 1.20 -0.20 -9.02
C ILE A 66 0.04 -1.10 -8.57
N TYR A 67 -1.14 -0.52 -8.32
CA TYR A 67 -2.32 -1.23 -7.82
C TYR A 67 -2.67 -2.52 -8.58
N PRO A 68 -2.68 -2.57 -9.93
CA PRO A 68 -3.00 -3.80 -10.66
C PRO A 68 -2.03 -4.96 -10.41
N TYR A 69 -0.85 -4.66 -9.88
CA TYR A 69 0.22 -5.62 -9.60
C TYR A 69 0.37 -5.91 -8.10
N MET A 70 -0.52 -5.38 -7.26
CA MET A 70 -0.54 -5.68 -5.83
C MET A 70 -1.17 -7.04 -5.57
N GLU A 71 -0.57 -7.80 -4.67
CA GLU A 71 -1.00 -9.13 -4.27
C GLU A 71 -1.19 -9.22 -2.75
N ASN A 72 -1.98 -10.20 -2.29
CA ASN A 72 -2.20 -10.49 -0.87
C ASN A 72 -2.60 -9.24 -0.04
N ILE A 73 -3.53 -8.44 -0.56
CA ILE A 73 -3.95 -7.19 0.08
C ILE A 73 -4.73 -7.50 1.36
N GLU A 74 -4.28 -6.94 2.48
CA GLU A 74 -4.88 -7.04 3.80
C GLU A 74 -5.03 -5.63 4.38
N TYR A 75 -6.04 -5.40 5.21
CA TYR A 75 -6.21 -4.12 5.90
C TYR A 75 -6.24 -4.33 7.41
N LYS A 76 -5.73 -3.34 8.14
CA LYS A 76 -5.87 -3.25 9.60
C LYS A 76 -6.55 -1.93 9.92
N THR A 77 -7.58 -2.00 10.77
CA THR A 77 -8.14 -0.81 11.39
C THR A 77 -7.05 -0.14 12.22
N SER A 78 -6.77 1.13 11.96
CA SER A 78 -6.01 1.93 12.91
C SER A 78 -6.86 2.01 14.17
N ALA A 79 -6.45 1.32 15.23
CA ALA A 79 -7.06 1.44 16.54
C ALA A 79 -6.63 2.82 17.08
N LEU A 80 -7.39 3.84 16.72
CA LEU A 80 -7.47 5.06 17.51
C LEU A 80 -8.43 4.82 18.68
#